data_AF-E8R7V8-F1
#
_entry.id   AF-E8R7V8-F1
#
_cell.length_a   1.000
_cell.length_b   1.000
_cell.length_c   1.000
_cell.angle_alpha   90.00
_cell.angle_beta   90.00
_cell.angle_gamma   90.00
#
_symmetry.space_group_name_H-M   'P 1'
#
loop_
_entity.id
_entity.type
_entity.pdbx_description
1 polymer ?
#
loop_
_entity_poly.entity_id
_entity_poly.type
_entity_poly.pdbx_seq_one_letter_code
_entity_poly.pdbx_strand_id
1 'polypeptide(L)'
;MGVLGWLVAIVYKALFLKGDTGFKQAHWVVKALHLTLVSMAILSGNPLVYTGAFTLFILLGLLSPGYEWAASTLILSSLISIYMSATALIASLAGVAPITLTDAVLIALKTASLSTMLAFSFIIISPLEISSLLIKLGAGRLAALPLLTWRLMPLGLKTFVESLQIGRVKGERVSARIPPAVAGLMEAGGFIEEYCFHRLSTGAKHPVLPYYSSKYTLILLAGDLAIALLLYYA
;
A
#
# COMPACT_ATOMS: atom_id res chain seq x y z
N MET A 1 0.72 22.50 4.81
CA MET A 1 0.06 21.22 4.49
C MET A 1 -0.73 20.78 5.71
N GLY A 2 -1.95 20.28 5.56
CA GLY A 2 -2.72 19.76 6.71
C GLY A 2 -2.11 18.46 7.27
N VAL A 3 -2.46 18.11 8.50
CA VAL A 3 -1.94 16.92 9.21
C VAL A 3 -2.16 15.64 8.40
N LEU A 4 -3.35 15.46 7.81
CA LEU A 4 -3.65 14.30 6.94
C LEU A 4 -2.71 14.20 5.74
N GLY A 5 -2.44 15.33 5.08
CA GLY A 5 -1.52 15.37 3.93
C GLY A 5 -0.09 14.99 4.32
N TRP A 6 0.34 15.36 5.52
CA TRP A 6 1.65 14.97 6.05
C TRP A 6 1.74 13.48 6.35
N LEU A 7 0.72 12.90 7.00
CA LEU A 7 0.66 11.46 7.28
C LEU A 7 0.66 10.63 5.99
N VAL A 8 -0.14 11.04 5.00
CA VAL A 8 -0.18 10.37 3.69
C VAL A 8 1.16 10.50 2.96
N ALA A 9 1.83 11.66 3.07
CA ALA A 9 3.16 11.84 2.49
C ALA A 9 4.20 10.88 3.07
N ILE A 10 4.14 10.56 4.37
CA ILE A 10 5.04 9.58 4.99
C ILE A 10 4.81 8.18 4.41
N VAL A 11 3.55 7.75 4.29
CA VAL A 11 3.20 6.44 3.69
C VAL A 11 3.68 6.37 2.24
N TYR A 12 3.44 7.44 1.48
CA TYR A 12 3.87 7.58 0.10
C TYR A 12 5.40 7.52 -0.05
N LYS A 13 6.15 8.23 0.80
CA LYS A 13 7.63 8.19 0.79
C LYS A 13 8.16 6.79 1.06
N ALA A 14 7.56 6.09 2.02
CA ALA A 14 7.93 4.71 2.34
C ALA A 14 7.68 3.76 1.16
N LEU A 15 6.57 3.94 0.44
CA LEU A 15 6.17 3.04 -0.64
C LEU A 15 6.93 3.29 -1.96
N PHE A 16 7.15 4.55 -2.34
CA PHE A 16 7.73 4.89 -3.65
C PHE A 16 9.17 5.42 -3.62
N LEU A 17 9.60 6.12 -2.56
CA LEU A 17 10.89 6.83 -2.57
C LEU A 17 12.04 6.07 -1.90
N LYS A 18 11.77 5.12 -0.98
CA LYS A 18 12.81 4.32 -0.30
C LYS A 18 13.43 3.18 -1.15
N GLY A 19 13.04 3.06 -2.42
CA GLY A 19 13.51 1.99 -3.31
C GLY A 19 13.09 0.59 -2.84
N ASP A 20 13.82 -0.45 -3.27
CA ASP A 20 13.67 -1.83 -2.80
C ASP A 20 14.54 -2.07 -1.58
N THR A 21 14.05 -1.66 -0.41
CA THR A 21 14.69 -1.89 0.90
C THR A 21 13.72 -2.58 1.87
N GLY A 22 14.24 -3.20 2.93
CA GLY A 22 13.40 -3.82 3.95
C GLY A 22 12.69 -5.09 3.49
N PHE A 23 11.41 -5.24 3.86
CA PHE A 23 10.59 -6.39 3.48
C PHE A 23 10.35 -6.52 1.97
N LYS A 24 10.60 -5.46 1.17
CA LYS A 24 10.65 -5.59 -0.30
C LYS A 24 11.76 -6.52 -0.79
N GLN A 25 12.79 -6.75 0.02
CA GLN A 25 13.87 -7.68 -0.28
C GLN A 25 13.60 -9.08 0.30
N ALA A 26 12.46 -9.34 0.93
CA ALA A 26 12.12 -10.69 1.36
C ALA A 26 11.93 -11.61 0.15
N HIS A 27 12.23 -12.91 0.31
CA HIS A 27 12.07 -13.87 -0.77
C HIS A 27 10.61 -13.94 -1.24
N TRP A 28 10.39 -14.03 -2.55
CA TRP A 28 9.05 -13.99 -3.15
C TRP A 28 8.11 -15.10 -2.63
N VAL A 29 8.66 -16.28 -2.31
CA VAL A 29 7.89 -17.40 -1.72
C VAL A 29 7.32 -17.02 -0.36
N VAL A 30 8.10 -16.35 0.48
CA VAL A 30 7.65 -15.91 1.82
C VAL A 30 6.64 -14.79 1.69
N LYS A 31 6.80 -13.87 0.74
CA LYS A 31 5.76 -12.86 0.45
C LYS A 31 4.47 -13.49 -0.04
N ALA A 32 4.54 -14.49 -0.91
CA ALA A 32 3.36 -15.21 -1.39
C ALA A 32 2.65 -15.91 -0.22
N LEU A 33 3.41 -16.61 0.64
CA LEU A 33 2.88 -17.20 1.87
C LEU A 33 2.22 -16.12 2.75
N HIS A 34 2.91 -15.02 3.02
CA HIS A 34 2.39 -13.89 3.79
C HIS A 34 1.05 -13.41 3.24
N LEU A 35 0.98 -13.09 1.93
CA LEU A 35 -0.25 -12.62 1.30
C LEU A 35 -1.39 -13.64 1.38
N THR A 36 -1.10 -14.94 1.27
CA THR A 36 -2.12 -15.99 1.46
C THR A 36 -2.62 -16.05 2.90
N LEU A 37 -1.73 -15.96 3.89
CA LEU A 37 -2.09 -15.93 5.31
C LEU A 37 -2.86 -14.68 5.69
N VAL A 38 -2.48 -13.50 5.16
CA VAL A 38 -3.25 -12.26 5.30
C VAL A 38 -4.66 -12.46 4.76
N SER A 39 -4.80 -13.04 3.56
CA SER A 39 -6.11 -13.28 2.96
C SER A 39 -6.97 -14.21 3.83
N MET A 40 -6.38 -15.27 4.40
CA MET A 40 -7.07 -16.16 5.34
C MET A 40 -7.45 -15.43 6.64
N ALA A 41 -6.56 -14.61 7.20
CA ALA A 41 -6.82 -13.81 8.39
C ALA A 41 -8.01 -12.85 8.21
N ILE A 42 -8.09 -12.22 7.03
CA ILE A 42 -9.21 -11.36 6.64
C ILE A 42 -10.54 -12.13 6.60
N LEU A 43 -10.52 -13.36 6.09
CA LEU A 43 -11.72 -14.19 5.92
C LEU A 43 -12.16 -14.90 7.21
N SER A 44 -11.27 -15.06 8.19
CA SER A 44 -11.54 -15.80 9.43
C SER A 44 -12.72 -15.26 10.24
N GLY A 45 -13.03 -13.97 10.15
CA GLY A 45 -14.08 -13.37 10.97
C GLY A 45 -13.73 -13.22 12.45
N ASN A 46 -12.59 -13.76 12.91
CA ASN A 46 -12.29 -13.89 14.33
C ASN A 46 -11.63 -12.63 14.92
N PRO A 47 -12.19 -12.03 16.00
CA PRO A 47 -11.62 -10.83 16.65
C PRO A 47 -10.18 -11.02 17.17
N LEU A 48 -9.84 -12.23 17.62
CA LEU A 48 -8.51 -12.55 18.15
C LEU A 48 -7.46 -12.53 17.03
N VAL A 49 -7.82 -13.01 15.85
CA VAL A 49 -6.99 -12.91 14.63
C VAL A 49 -6.83 -11.45 14.22
N TYR A 50 -7.90 -10.65 14.24
CA TYR A 50 -7.80 -9.23 13.85
C TYR A 50 -6.93 -8.41 14.81
N THR A 51 -7.07 -8.60 16.13
CA THR A 51 -6.23 -7.95 17.15
C THR A 51 -4.77 -8.38 17.00
N GLY A 52 -4.50 -9.68 16.97
CA GLY A 52 -3.14 -10.22 16.88
C GLY A 52 -2.44 -9.83 15.58
N ALA A 53 -3.17 -9.80 14.47
CA ALA A 53 -2.59 -9.34 13.20
C ALA A 53 -2.40 -7.82 13.18
N PHE A 54 -3.32 -7.01 13.70
CA PHE A 54 -3.11 -5.56 13.79
C PHE A 54 -1.82 -5.21 14.55
N THR A 55 -1.60 -5.84 15.71
CA THR A 55 -0.39 -5.62 16.52
C THR A 55 0.85 -6.10 15.79
N LEU A 56 0.83 -7.30 15.21
CA LEU A 56 1.95 -7.85 14.45
C LEU A 56 2.36 -6.95 13.28
N PHE A 57 1.40 -6.43 12.51
CA PHE A 57 1.68 -5.61 11.33
C PHE A 57 2.29 -4.26 11.68
N ILE A 58 1.86 -3.66 12.80
CA ILE A 58 2.51 -2.46 13.34
C ILE A 58 3.94 -2.78 13.79
N LEU A 59 4.17 -3.92 14.47
CA LEU A 59 5.51 -4.35 14.90
C LEU A 59 6.44 -4.60 13.70
N LEU A 60 5.97 -5.29 12.66
CA LEU A 60 6.72 -5.45 11.42
C LEU A 60 7.01 -4.09 10.79
N GLY A 61 6.02 -3.20 10.72
CA GLY A 61 6.17 -1.82 10.25
C GLY A 61 7.26 -1.01 10.96
N LEU A 62 7.41 -1.19 12.28
CA LEU A 62 8.45 -0.55 13.08
C LEU A 62 9.85 -1.03 12.67
N LEU A 63 10.01 -2.32 12.35
CA LEU A 63 11.28 -2.88 11.89
C LEU A 63 11.65 -2.39 10.49
N SER A 64 10.67 -2.34 9.58
CA SER A 64 10.81 -1.75 8.25
C SER A 64 9.42 -1.51 7.68
N PRO A 65 9.10 -0.29 7.19
CA PRO A 65 10.02 0.78 6.79
C PRO A 65 10.40 1.79 7.88
N GLY A 66 9.91 1.65 9.13
CA GLY A 66 10.36 2.40 10.29
C GLY A 66 9.24 3.08 11.10
N TYR A 67 9.63 3.74 12.20
CA TYR A 67 8.71 4.39 13.15
C TYR A 67 7.71 5.36 12.52
N GLU A 68 8.16 6.25 11.62
CA GLU A 68 7.29 7.25 10.99
C GLU A 68 6.13 6.59 10.23
N TRP A 69 6.42 5.47 9.56
CA TRP A 69 5.41 4.72 8.82
C TRP A 69 4.43 4.01 9.76
N ALA A 70 4.93 3.36 10.81
CA ALA A 70 4.08 2.68 11.78
C ALA A 70 3.14 3.66 12.48
N ALA A 71 3.65 4.81 12.94
CA ALA A 71 2.85 5.87 13.54
C ALA A 71 1.81 6.43 12.55
N SER A 72 2.22 6.71 11.31
CA SER A 72 1.30 7.24 10.29
C SER A 72 0.18 6.26 9.97
N THR A 73 0.52 4.98 9.80
CA THR A 73 -0.43 3.92 9.48
C THR A 73 -1.37 3.65 10.65
N LEU A 74 -0.88 3.69 11.89
CA LEU A 74 -1.70 3.57 13.09
C LEU A 74 -2.73 4.71 13.18
N ILE A 75 -2.30 5.96 12.97
CA ILE A 75 -3.19 7.13 13.02
C ILE A 75 -4.23 7.06 11.90
N LEU A 76 -3.80 6.80 10.66
CA LEU A 76 -4.71 6.73 9.51
C LEU A 76 -5.71 5.57 9.65
N SER A 77 -5.25 4.39 10.07
CA SER A 77 -6.11 3.22 10.27
C SER A 77 -7.11 3.46 11.40
N SER A 78 -6.67 4.11 12.48
CA SER A 78 -7.55 4.51 13.60
C SER A 78 -8.62 5.50 13.16
N LEU A 79 -8.29 6.49 12.32
CA LEU A 79 -9.26 7.46 11.81
C LEU A 79 -10.35 6.77 10.97
N ILE A 80 -9.97 5.88 10.06
CA ILE A 80 -10.92 5.12 9.23
C ILE A 80 -11.78 4.21 10.11
N SER A 81 -11.15 3.54 11.08
CA SER A 81 -11.82 2.67 12.06
C SER A 81 -12.87 3.41 12.89
N ILE A 82 -12.51 4.57 13.45
CA ILE A 82 -13.44 5.40 14.23
C ILE A 82 -14.58 5.88 13.34
N TYR A 83 -14.28 6.32 12.12
CA TYR A 83 -15.33 6.74 11.17
C TYR A 83 -16.33 5.63 10.89
N MET A 84 -15.86 4.41 10.55
CA MET A 84 -16.73 3.28 10.23
C MET A 84 -17.53 2.77 11.44
N SER A 85 -16.92 2.77 12.62
CA SER A 85 -17.59 2.39 13.87
C SER A 85 -18.64 3.42 14.30
N ALA A 86 -18.33 4.70 14.18
CA ALA A 86 -19.26 5.79 14.52
C ALA A 86 -20.45 5.83 13.56
N THR A 87 -20.23 5.64 12.25
CA THR A 87 -21.33 5.60 11.27
C THR A 87 -22.25 4.41 11.53
N ALA A 88 -21.70 3.25 11.90
CA ALA A 88 -22.49 2.09 12.31
C ALA A 88 -23.36 2.37 13.56
N LEU A 89 -22.80 3.01 14.59
CA LEU A 89 -23.55 3.41 15.79
C LEU A 89 -24.65 4.43 15.47
N ILE A 90 -24.35 5.45 14.66
CA ILE A 90 -25.34 6.45 14.25
C ILE A 90 -26.47 5.79 13.46
N ALA A 91 -26.16 4.86 12.55
CA ALA A 91 -27.17 4.11 11.82
C ALA A 91 -28.07 3.29 12.75
N SER A 92 -27.52 2.72 13.82
CA SER A 92 -28.31 2.03 14.83
C SER A 92 -29.21 2.96 15.63
N LEU A 93 -28.72 4.13 16.03
CA LEU A 93 -29.53 5.14 16.71
C LEU A 93 -30.64 5.69 15.81
N ALA A 94 -30.42 5.75 14.50
CA ALA A 94 -31.42 6.12 13.51
C ALA A 94 -32.44 4.99 13.19
N GLY A 95 -32.30 3.81 13.81
CA GLY A 95 -33.21 2.68 13.61
C GLY A 95 -33.01 1.91 12.30
N VAL A 96 -31.88 2.10 11.61
CA VAL A 96 -31.61 1.47 10.30
C VAL A 96 -31.16 0.01 10.46
N ALA A 97 -30.36 -0.29 11.49
CA ALA A 97 -29.86 -1.63 11.77
C ALA A 97 -29.60 -1.81 13.28
N PRO A 98 -29.90 -2.97 13.88
CA PRO A 98 -29.62 -3.20 15.30
C PRO A 98 -28.14 -3.50 15.52
N ILE A 99 -27.31 -2.47 15.73
CA ILE A 99 -25.87 -2.60 15.97
C ILE A 99 -25.60 -2.26 17.44
N THR A 100 -25.03 -3.20 18.18
CA THR A 100 -24.68 -2.98 19.59
C THR A 100 -23.36 -2.22 19.72
N LEU A 101 -23.06 -1.68 20.91
CA LEU A 101 -21.77 -1.06 21.20
C LEU A 101 -20.60 -2.03 21.01
N THR A 102 -20.79 -3.31 21.34
CA THR A 102 -19.79 -4.36 21.12
C THR A 102 -19.53 -4.61 19.63
N ASP A 103 -20.57 -4.59 18.80
CA ASP A 103 -20.43 -4.71 17.35
C ASP A 103 -19.67 -3.52 16.76
N ALA A 104 -19.92 -2.32 17.28
CA ALA A 104 -19.20 -1.12 16.86
C ALA A 104 -17.70 -1.21 17.18
N VAL A 105 -17.32 -1.75 18.33
CA VAL A 105 -15.91 -2.00 18.69
C VAL A 105 -15.31 -3.06 17.76
N LEU A 106 -16.05 -4.12 17.43
CA LEU A 106 -15.60 -5.15 16.49
C LEU A 106 -15.40 -4.57 15.08
N ILE A 107 -16.31 -3.70 14.62
CA ILE A 107 -16.18 -2.98 13.34
C ILE A 107 -14.93 -2.10 13.35
N ALA A 108 -14.68 -1.36 14.42
CA ALA A 108 -13.48 -0.55 14.59
C ALA A 108 -12.22 -1.42 14.43
N LEU A 109 -12.12 -2.48 15.24
CA LEU A 109 -10.98 -3.38 15.24
C LEU A 109 -10.76 -4.03 13.86
N LYS A 110 -11.81 -4.56 13.25
CA LYS A 110 -11.75 -5.18 11.93
C LYS A 110 -11.25 -4.17 10.91
N THR A 111 -11.80 -2.96 10.91
CA THR A 111 -11.43 -1.90 9.96
C THR A 111 -9.98 -1.45 10.14
N ALA A 112 -9.52 -1.29 11.40
CA ALA A 112 -8.14 -0.94 11.70
C ALA A 112 -7.17 -2.04 11.23
N SER A 113 -7.48 -3.29 11.55
CA SER A 113 -6.70 -4.46 11.16
C SER A 113 -6.59 -4.56 9.63
N LEU A 114 -7.72 -4.52 8.92
CA LEU A 114 -7.76 -4.53 7.45
C LEU A 114 -6.93 -3.41 6.83
N SER A 115 -7.07 -2.19 7.35
CA SER A 115 -6.32 -1.03 6.83
C SER A 115 -4.81 -1.21 7.00
N THR A 116 -4.36 -1.68 8.17
CA THR A 116 -2.94 -1.97 8.42
C THR A 116 -2.41 -3.13 7.58
N MET A 117 -3.18 -4.21 7.44
CA MET A 117 -2.83 -5.37 6.62
C MET A 117 -2.61 -4.99 5.17
N LEU A 118 -3.54 -4.22 4.60
CA LEU A 118 -3.44 -3.73 3.23
C LEU A 118 -2.22 -2.80 3.08
N ALA A 119 -2.07 -1.84 3.98
CA ALA A 119 -0.95 -0.90 3.93
C ALA A 119 0.42 -1.61 3.95
N PHE A 120 0.58 -2.63 4.80
CA PHE A 120 1.81 -3.42 4.85
C PHE A 120 1.99 -4.30 3.61
N SER A 121 0.91 -4.93 3.12
CA SER A 121 0.94 -5.76 1.91
C SER A 121 1.45 -4.97 0.70
N PHE A 122 1.04 -3.71 0.56
CA PHE A 122 1.55 -2.83 -0.50
C PHE A 122 3.03 -2.45 -0.35
N ILE A 123 3.59 -2.50 0.86
CA ILE A 123 4.99 -2.19 1.11
C ILE A 123 5.90 -3.36 0.79
N ILE A 124 5.46 -4.58 1.03
CA ILE A 124 6.29 -5.77 0.77
C ILE A 124 6.35 -6.12 -0.72
N ILE A 125 5.37 -5.70 -1.50
CA ILE A 125 5.32 -5.93 -2.96
C ILE A 125 6.44 -5.13 -3.64
N SER A 126 7.26 -5.83 -4.42
CA SER A 126 8.28 -5.19 -5.27
C SER A 126 7.81 -5.13 -6.72
N PRO A 127 7.84 -3.95 -7.38
CA PRO A 127 7.50 -3.85 -8.79
C PRO A 127 8.46 -4.66 -9.69
N LEU A 128 9.69 -4.93 -9.25
CA LEU A 128 10.66 -5.79 -9.96
C LEU A 128 10.21 -7.26 -10.01
N GLU A 129 9.61 -7.74 -8.92
CA GLU A 129 9.09 -9.10 -8.86
C GLU A 129 7.88 -9.27 -9.78
N ILE A 130 6.96 -8.29 -9.78
CA ILE A 130 5.81 -8.29 -10.69
C ILE A 130 6.29 -8.26 -12.15
N SER A 131 7.24 -7.37 -12.46
CA SER A 131 7.85 -7.30 -13.79
C SER A 131 8.46 -8.63 -14.22
N SER A 132 9.25 -9.25 -13.34
CA SER A 132 9.89 -10.55 -13.61
C SER A 132 8.88 -11.68 -13.79
N LEU A 133 7.79 -11.67 -13.02
CA LEU A 133 6.70 -12.63 -13.15
C LEU A 133 5.98 -12.47 -14.50
N LEU A 134 5.70 -11.23 -14.94
CA LEU A 134 5.11 -10.97 -16.26
C LEU A 134 6.02 -11.45 -17.41
N ILE A 135 7.34 -11.30 -17.29
CA ILE A 135 8.29 -11.83 -18.28
C ILE A 135 8.21 -13.36 -18.33
N LYS A 136 8.23 -14.02 -17.17
CA LYS A 136 8.14 -15.49 -17.07
C LYS A 136 6.82 -16.05 -17.63
N LEU A 137 5.73 -15.29 -17.50
CA LEU A 137 4.41 -15.65 -18.06
C LEU A 137 4.27 -15.33 -19.56
N GLY A 138 5.32 -14.84 -20.23
CA GLY A 138 5.30 -14.51 -21.65
C GLY A 138 4.74 -13.12 -21.98
N ALA A 139 4.35 -12.34 -20.96
CA ALA A 139 3.84 -10.97 -21.10
C ALA A 139 4.98 -9.92 -21.05
N GLY A 140 6.11 -10.19 -21.70
CA GLY A 140 7.32 -9.34 -21.65
C GLY A 140 7.13 -7.91 -22.14
N ARG A 141 6.10 -7.63 -22.96
CA ARG A 141 5.71 -6.26 -23.36
C ARG A 141 5.06 -5.47 -22.21
N LEU A 142 4.32 -6.14 -21.33
CA LEU A 142 3.65 -5.53 -20.18
C LEU A 142 4.56 -5.46 -18.95
N ALA A 143 5.67 -6.20 -18.95
CA ALA A 143 6.60 -6.27 -17.84
C ALA A 143 7.23 -4.93 -17.46
N ALA A 144 7.31 -3.97 -18.37
CA ALA A 144 7.81 -2.63 -18.08
C ALA A 144 6.81 -1.79 -17.25
N LEU A 145 5.50 -2.09 -17.35
CA LEU A 145 4.45 -1.27 -16.75
C LEU A 145 4.57 -1.17 -15.23
N PRO A 146 4.73 -2.25 -14.44
CA PRO A 146 4.87 -2.14 -12.99
C PRO A 146 6.06 -1.27 -12.58
N LEU A 147 7.17 -1.33 -13.32
CA LEU A 147 8.37 -0.55 -13.01
C LEU A 147 8.20 0.92 -13.37
N LEU A 148 7.63 1.19 -14.55
CA LEU A 148 7.36 2.55 -15.01
C LEU A 148 6.33 3.22 -14.10
N THR A 149 5.22 2.57 -13.78
CA THR A 149 4.19 3.13 -12.90
C THR A 149 4.76 3.44 -11.52
N TRP A 150 5.52 2.53 -10.92
CA TRP A 150 6.11 2.76 -9.60
C TRP A 150 7.13 3.90 -9.59
N ARG A 151 7.91 4.06 -10.67
CA ARG A 151 8.91 5.14 -10.81
C ARG A 151 8.31 6.49 -11.18
N LEU A 152 7.22 6.50 -11.95
CA LEU A 152 6.56 7.73 -12.42
C LEU A 152 5.48 8.23 -11.46
N MET A 153 4.94 7.39 -10.58
CA MET A 153 3.95 7.80 -9.59
C MET A 153 4.45 8.97 -8.73
N PRO A 154 5.72 9.00 -8.28
CA PRO A 154 6.27 10.20 -7.64
C PRO A 154 6.23 11.48 -8.43
N LEU A 155 6.59 11.40 -9.71
CA LEU A 155 6.56 12.55 -10.59
C LEU A 155 5.12 13.05 -10.73
N GLY A 156 4.17 12.14 -10.98
CA GLY A 156 2.76 12.48 -11.09
C GLY A 156 2.21 13.17 -9.86
N LEU A 157 2.41 12.59 -8.68
CA LEU A 157 1.94 13.20 -7.44
C LEU A 157 2.56 14.58 -7.20
N LYS A 158 3.84 14.78 -7.52
CA LYS A 158 4.49 16.10 -7.43
C LYS A 158 3.84 17.11 -8.38
N THR A 159 3.63 16.75 -9.65
CA THR A 159 2.97 17.60 -10.65
C THR A 159 1.55 17.99 -10.23
N PHE A 160 0.80 17.05 -9.66
CA PHE A 160 -0.53 17.33 -9.09
C PHE A 160 -0.47 18.32 -7.93
N VAL A 161 0.46 18.13 -6.98
CA VAL A 161 0.63 19.03 -5.84
C VAL A 161 1.00 20.44 -6.30
N GLU A 162 1.95 20.58 -7.22
CA GLU A 162 2.37 21.87 -7.78
C GLU A 162 1.20 22.54 -8.51
N SER A 163 0.45 21.79 -9.32
CA SER A 163 -0.74 22.32 -10.00
C SER A 163 -1.77 22.83 -8.99
N LEU A 164 -2.05 22.08 -7.93
CA LEU A 164 -2.99 22.49 -6.88
C LEU A 164 -2.51 23.73 -6.12
N GLN A 165 -1.21 23.85 -5.85
CA GLN A 165 -0.63 25.03 -5.21
C GLN A 165 -0.80 26.28 -6.07
N ILE A 166 -0.52 26.19 -7.38
CA ILE A 166 -0.75 27.29 -8.32
C ILE A 166 -2.23 27.67 -8.35
N GLY A 167 -3.12 26.69 -8.41
CA GLY A 167 -4.56 26.94 -8.37
C GLY A 167 -5.01 27.64 -7.10
N ARG A 168 -4.43 27.28 -5.96
CA ARG A 168 -4.70 27.93 -4.68
C ARG A 168 -4.29 29.40 -4.66
N VAL A 169 -3.15 29.74 -5.27
CA VAL A 169 -2.69 31.13 -5.42
C VAL A 169 -3.61 31.91 -6.36
N LYS A 170 -4.15 31.26 -7.39
CA LYS A 170 -5.06 31.86 -8.37
C LYS A 170 -6.54 31.87 -7.94
N GLY A 171 -6.89 31.28 -6.80
CA GLY A 171 -8.28 31.12 -6.37
C GLY A 171 -9.11 30.16 -7.24
N GLU A 172 -8.46 29.26 -7.98
CA GLU A 172 -9.11 28.29 -8.86
C GLU A 172 -9.63 27.07 -8.09
N ARG A 173 -10.71 26.45 -8.59
CA ARG A 173 -11.23 25.20 -8.03
C ARG A 173 -10.24 24.05 -8.25
N VAL A 174 -10.17 23.11 -7.30
CA VAL A 174 -9.30 21.91 -7.38
C VAL A 174 -9.54 21.13 -8.69
N SER A 175 -10.80 20.95 -9.09
CA SER A 175 -11.15 20.23 -10.33
C SER A 175 -10.58 20.90 -11.59
N ALA A 176 -10.44 22.22 -11.61
CA ALA A 176 -9.86 22.96 -12.74
C ALA A 176 -8.34 22.76 -12.87
N ARG A 177 -7.67 22.28 -11.81
CA ARG A 177 -6.22 22.03 -11.77
C ARG A 177 -5.82 20.61 -12.16
N ILE A 178 -6.80 19.70 -12.26
CA ILE A 178 -6.58 18.32 -12.70
C ILE A 178 -6.10 18.27 -14.16
N PRO A 179 -6.77 18.91 -15.14
CA PRO A 179 -6.32 18.84 -16.54
C PRO A 179 -4.89 19.37 -16.78
N PRO A 180 -4.47 20.52 -16.20
CA PRO A 180 -3.08 20.97 -16.30
C PRO A 180 -2.06 19.98 -15.74
N ALA A 181 -2.38 19.32 -14.62
CA ALA A 181 -1.51 18.31 -14.04
C ALA A 181 -1.38 17.06 -14.93
N VAL A 182 -2.50 16.62 -15.51
CA VAL A 182 -2.53 15.51 -16.47
C VAL A 182 -1.76 15.86 -17.75
N ALA A 183 -1.91 17.08 -18.27
CA ALA A 183 -1.18 17.54 -19.45
C ALA A 183 0.34 17.47 -19.23
N GLY A 184 0.85 17.93 -18.09
CA GLY A 184 2.28 17.81 -17.76
C GLY A 184 2.76 16.36 -17.63
N LEU A 185 1.89 15.45 -17.18
CA LEU A 185 2.20 14.02 -17.16
C LEU A 185 2.19 13.38 -18.55
N MET A 186 1.27 13.79 -19.42
CA MET A 186 1.23 13.34 -20.81
C MET A 186 2.46 13.78 -21.58
N GLU A 187 2.92 15.02 -21.36
CA GLU A 187 4.16 15.55 -21.94
C GLU A 187 5.39 14.76 -21.48
N ALA A 188 5.48 14.48 -20.17
CA ALA A 188 6.53 13.60 -19.64
C ALA A 188 6.47 12.18 -20.23
N GLY A 189 5.26 11.66 -20.45
CA GLY A 189 5.04 10.39 -21.14
C GLY A 189 5.56 10.41 -22.58
N GLY A 190 5.22 11.46 -23.34
CA GLY A 190 5.70 11.67 -24.71
C GLY A 190 7.23 11.71 -24.78
N PHE A 191 7.88 12.44 -23.88
CA PHE A 191 9.35 12.43 -23.80
C PHE A 191 9.92 11.04 -23.51
N ILE A 192 9.32 10.27 -22.60
CA ILE A 192 9.78 8.91 -22.31
C ILE A 192 9.65 8.02 -23.55
N GLU A 193 8.54 8.13 -24.29
CA GLU A 193 8.33 7.39 -25.52
C GLU A 193 9.36 7.77 -26.59
N GLU A 194 9.63 9.05 -26.79
CA GLU A 194 10.65 9.54 -27.74
C GLU A 194 12.05 9.07 -27.36
N TYR A 195 12.47 9.27 -26.11
CA TYR A 195 13.83 8.92 -25.67
C TYR A 195 14.04 7.41 -25.54
N CYS A 196 12.99 6.64 -25.27
CA CYS A 196 13.07 5.20 -25.04
C CYS A 196 12.43 4.38 -26.16
N PHE A 197 12.09 4.97 -27.31
CA PHE A 197 11.35 4.31 -28.40
C PHE A 197 11.92 2.94 -28.76
N HIS A 198 13.24 2.86 -28.98
CA HIS A 198 13.93 1.61 -29.30
C HIS A 198 13.95 0.59 -28.14
N ARG A 199 13.93 1.06 -26.89
CA ARG A 199 13.93 0.19 -25.70
C ARG A 199 12.53 -0.31 -25.35
N LEU A 200 11.50 0.50 -25.58
CA LEU A 200 10.09 0.17 -25.33
C LEU A 200 9.51 -0.75 -26.42
N SER A 201 9.95 -0.58 -27.67
CA SER A 201 9.55 -1.43 -28.80
C SER A 201 10.15 -2.85 -28.73
N THR A 202 11.29 -3.00 -28.05
CA THR A 202 11.87 -4.32 -27.75
C THR A 202 11.34 -4.83 -26.40
N GLY A 203 10.49 -5.86 -26.42
CA GLY A 203 10.00 -6.48 -25.18
C GLY A 203 11.15 -6.97 -24.28
N ALA A 204 10.97 -6.87 -22.96
CA ALA A 204 11.97 -7.32 -22.00
C ALA A 204 12.20 -8.84 -22.14
N LYS A 205 13.43 -9.23 -22.49
CA LYS A 205 13.78 -10.64 -22.75
C LYS A 205 14.24 -11.39 -21.50
N HIS A 206 14.81 -10.68 -20.53
CA HIS A 206 15.38 -11.28 -19.33
C HIS A 206 14.76 -10.69 -18.07
N PRO A 207 14.42 -11.53 -17.08
CA PRO A 207 13.93 -11.06 -15.80
C PRO A 207 15.02 -10.27 -15.07
N VAL A 208 14.62 -9.18 -14.41
CA VAL A 208 15.52 -8.45 -13.52
C VAL A 208 15.51 -9.18 -12.19
N LEU A 209 16.59 -9.91 -11.89
CA LEU A 209 16.70 -10.67 -10.64
C LEU A 209 16.67 -9.70 -9.44
N PRO A 210 15.63 -9.76 -8.59
CA PRO A 210 15.59 -8.93 -7.39
C PRO A 210 16.63 -9.43 -6.38
N TYR A 211 17.23 -8.49 -5.64
CA TYR A 211 18.13 -8.83 -4.56
C TYR A 211 17.33 -9.26 -3.33
N TYR A 212 17.57 -10.50 -2.86
CA TYR A 212 16.91 -11.05 -1.68
C TYR A 212 17.78 -10.95 -0.44
N SER A 213 17.17 -10.54 0.67
CA SER A 213 17.81 -10.44 1.98
C SER A 213 17.31 -11.54 2.91
N SER A 214 18.21 -12.42 3.36
CA SER A 214 17.88 -13.49 4.30
C SER A 214 17.34 -12.95 5.62
N LYS A 215 17.84 -11.79 6.08
CA LYS A 215 17.37 -11.14 7.33
C LYS A 215 15.87 -10.85 7.27
N TYR A 216 15.42 -10.11 6.26
CA TYR A 216 14.00 -9.73 6.14
C TYR A 216 13.11 -10.92 5.76
N THR A 217 13.67 -11.91 5.05
CA THR A 217 12.98 -13.17 4.77
C THR A 217 12.68 -13.95 6.04
N LEU A 218 13.65 -14.11 6.95
CA LEU A 218 13.46 -14.80 8.22
C LEU A 218 12.49 -14.06 9.16
N ILE A 219 12.58 -12.72 9.22
CA ILE A 219 11.66 -11.91 10.04
C ILE A 219 10.23 -12.05 9.51
N LEU A 220 10.03 -11.96 8.19
CA LEU A 220 8.70 -12.11 7.60
C LEU A 220 8.15 -13.52 7.83
N LEU A 221 8.98 -14.56 7.67
CA LEU A 221 8.60 -15.94 7.94
C LEU A 221 8.23 -16.19 9.42
N ALA A 222 8.93 -15.55 10.36
CA ALA A 222 8.54 -15.59 11.77
C ALA A 222 7.18 -14.90 12.00
N GLY A 223 6.91 -13.80 11.29
CA GLY A 223 5.60 -13.16 11.27
C GLY A 223 4.52 -14.08 10.69
N ASP A 224 4.82 -14.78 9.60
CA ASP A 224 3.91 -15.75 8.96
C ASP A 224 3.56 -16.89 9.93
N LEU A 225 4.54 -17.42 10.65
CA LEU A 225 4.32 -18.43 11.69
C LEU A 225 3.39 -17.88 12.79
N ALA A 226 3.57 -16.63 13.23
CA ALA A 226 2.68 -16.02 14.22
C ALA A 226 1.24 -15.89 13.70
N ILE A 227 1.04 -15.49 12.44
CA ILE A 227 -0.30 -15.43 11.82
C ILE A 227 -0.92 -16.83 11.71
N ALA A 228 -0.14 -17.82 11.29
CA ALA A 228 -0.60 -19.20 11.18
C ALA A 228 -1.01 -19.78 12.53
N LEU A 229 -0.25 -19.50 13.60
CA LEU A 229 -0.61 -19.89 14.96
C LEU A 229 -1.88 -19.18 15.42
N LEU A 230 -2.02 -17.87 15.17
CA LEU A 230 -3.26 -17.15 15.47
C LEU A 230 -4.46 -17.76 14.75
N LEU A 231 -4.32 -18.13 13.49
CA LEU A 231 -5.37 -18.79 12.71
C LEU A 231 -5.69 -20.21 13.21
N TYR A 232 -4.71 -20.93 13.75
CA TYR A 232 -4.90 -22.30 14.24
C TYR A 232 -5.61 -22.35 15.59
N TYR A 233 -5.33 -21.38 16.48
CA TYR A 233 -5.89 -21.34 17.84
C TYR A 233 -7.18 -20.52 17.97
N ALA A 234 -7.63 -19.86 16.90
CA ALA A 234 -8.80 -19.00 16.87
C ALA A 234 -10.04 -19.72 16.33
#